data_AF-A0A935FQ44-F1
#
_entry.id   AF-A0A935FQ44-F1
#
_cell.length_a   1.000
_cell.length_b   1.000
_cell.length_c   1.000
_cell.angle_alpha   90.00
_cell.angle_beta   90.00
_cell.angle_gamma   90.00
#
_symmetry.space_group_name_H-M   'P 1'
#
loop_
_entity.id
_entity.type
_entity.pdbx_description
1 polymer ?
#
loop_
_entity_poly.entity_id
_entity_poly.type
_entity_poly.pdbx_seq_one_letter_code
_entity_poly.pdbx_strand_id
1 'polypeptide(L)'
;MDYCHGNALEIDYDGNIILSSRNMSEITKISRSTGNIIWRLGGKNNQFTFINDPIKFSYQHAIRRTAAGTYTLFDNGNFHVPKFSRAVEYRINEANMTCELIWEFRRDPIIYSFAMGYVERLPNGNTSVSWGFSNTTYTEVTQAGETAYEFSLGNLSYSYRVVKENWFVKPLNINQQSAEEFELTYNYPNPFNGTTIINFTLPRNSKCIADGL
;
A
#
# COMPACT_ATOMS: atom_id res chain seq x y z
N MET A 1 -5.49 -14.90 -23.53
CA MET A 1 -4.61 -13.73 -23.73
C MET A 1 -4.88 -12.75 -22.61
N ASP A 2 -3.83 -12.24 -21.97
CA ASP A 2 -3.94 -11.19 -20.94
C ASP A 2 -3.66 -9.83 -21.58
N TYR A 3 -4.72 -9.20 -22.10
CA TYR A 3 -4.59 -7.98 -22.90
C TYR A 3 -4.35 -6.73 -22.06
N CYS A 4 -5.16 -6.50 -21.03
CA CYS A 4 -5.14 -5.25 -20.25
C CYS A 4 -4.31 -5.38 -18.97
N HIS A 5 -4.45 -6.50 -18.26
CA HIS A 5 -3.91 -6.70 -16.91
C HIS A 5 -4.25 -5.53 -15.95
N GLY A 6 -5.53 -5.39 -15.61
CA GLY A 6 -6.00 -4.38 -14.66
C GLY A 6 -5.48 -4.67 -13.25
N ASN A 7 -4.80 -3.71 -12.63
CA ASN A 7 -4.10 -3.93 -11.34
C ASN A 7 -4.41 -2.91 -10.25
N ALA A 8 -5.12 -1.83 -10.59
CA ALA A 8 -5.61 -0.86 -9.61
C ALA A 8 -6.87 -0.17 -10.13
N LEU A 9 -7.75 0.15 -9.20
CA LEU A 9 -8.91 1.00 -9.39
C LEU A 9 -8.91 2.08 -8.31
N GLU A 10 -9.39 3.26 -8.65
CA GLU A 10 -9.60 4.40 -7.76
C GLU A 10 -10.90 5.10 -8.21
N ILE A 11 -11.78 5.48 -7.28
CA ILE A 11 -12.91 6.38 -7.61
C ILE A 11 -12.33 7.79 -7.67
N ASP A 12 -12.59 8.57 -8.70
CA ASP A 12 -12.02 9.91 -8.85
C ASP A 12 -12.79 10.98 -8.04
N TYR A 13 -12.28 12.21 -7.98
CA TYR A 13 -12.94 13.31 -7.25
C TYR A 13 -14.33 13.67 -7.78
N ASP A 14 -14.60 13.41 -9.06
CA ASP A 14 -15.90 13.60 -9.70
C ASP A 14 -16.79 12.34 -9.66
N GLY A 15 -16.37 11.30 -8.92
CA GLY A 15 -17.10 10.05 -8.75
C GLY A 15 -16.96 9.05 -9.92
N ASN A 16 -16.20 9.39 -10.96
CA ASN A 16 -15.86 8.48 -12.05
C ASN A 16 -14.81 7.45 -11.62
N ILE A 17 -14.46 6.51 -12.49
CA ILE A 17 -13.50 5.44 -12.18
C ILE A 17 -12.19 5.73 -12.89
N ILE A 18 -11.08 5.61 -12.16
CA ILE A 18 -9.72 5.55 -12.71
C ILE A 18 -9.25 4.10 -12.65
N LEU A 19 -8.90 3.53 -13.80
CA LEU A 19 -8.42 2.16 -13.94
C LEU A 19 -6.96 2.16 -14.41
N SER A 20 -6.11 1.39 -13.74
CA SER A 20 -4.74 1.12 -14.17
C SER A 20 -4.65 -0.21 -14.92
N SER A 21 -4.21 -0.15 -16.17
CA SER A 21 -4.00 -1.31 -17.05
C SER A 21 -2.52 -1.49 -17.36
N ARG A 22 -1.89 -2.45 -16.68
CA ARG A 22 -0.44 -2.69 -16.73
C ARG A 22 0.07 -2.97 -18.13
N ASN A 23 -0.54 -3.94 -18.82
CA ASN A 23 -0.04 -4.41 -20.11
C ASN A 23 -0.25 -3.38 -21.23
N MET A 24 -1.09 -2.37 -21.00
CA MET A 24 -1.30 -1.25 -21.91
C MET A 24 -0.42 -0.03 -21.57
N SER A 25 0.25 -0.03 -20.41
CA SER A 25 0.91 1.14 -19.84
C SER A 25 -0.01 2.36 -19.78
N GLU A 26 -1.28 2.14 -19.43
CA GLU A 26 -2.36 3.12 -19.58
C GLU A 26 -3.17 3.27 -18.29
N ILE A 27 -3.52 4.52 -17.96
CA ILE A 27 -4.53 4.89 -16.97
C ILE A 27 -5.77 5.38 -17.72
N THR A 28 -6.94 4.82 -17.42
CA THR A 28 -8.19 5.12 -18.12
C THR A 28 -9.22 5.65 -17.16
N LYS A 29 -9.76 6.83 -17.44
CA LYS A 29 -10.93 7.36 -16.73
C LYS A 29 -12.21 6.91 -17.43
N ILE A 30 -13.14 6.35 -16.66
CA ILE A 30 -14.38 5.75 -17.12
C ILE A 30 -15.53 6.41 -16.37
N SER A 31 -16.54 6.87 -17.11
CA SER A 31 -17.78 7.37 -16.55
C SER A 31 -18.46 6.27 -15.75
N ARG A 32 -18.66 6.48 -14.45
CA ARG A 32 -19.27 5.47 -13.59
C ARG A 32 -20.77 5.27 -13.91
N SER A 33 -21.44 6.31 -14.39
CA SER A 33 -22.86 6.26 -14.74
C SER A 33 -23.14 5.61 -16.09
N THR A 34 -22.23 5.73 -17.06
CA THR A 34 -22.48 5.29 -18.44
C THR A 34 -21.56 4.15 -18.91
N GLY A 35 -20.44 3.91 -18.23
CA GLY A 35 -19.40 3.00 -18.68
C GLY A 35 -18.53 3.53 -19.84
N ASN A 36 -18.81 4.74 -20.32
CA ASN A 36 -18.03 5.35 -21.41
C ASN A 36 -16.64 5.77 -20.93
N ILE A 37 -15.65 5.65 -21.82
CA ILE A 37 -14.30 6.16 -21.56
C ILE A 37 -14.32 7.67 -21.70
N ILE A 38 -13.84 8.36 -20.65
CA ILE A 38 -13.71 9.81 -20.60
C ILE A 38 -12.36 10.21 -21.22
N TRP A 39 -11.27 9.62 -20.73
CA TRP A 39 -9.94 9.82 -21.30
C TRP A 39 -8.98 8.67 -21.00
N ARG A 40 -7.84 8.67 -21.71
CA ARG A 40 -6.72 7.74 -21.55
C ARG A 40 -5.40 8.48 -21.41
N LEU A 41 -4.64 8.14 -20.38
CA LEU A 41 -3.32 8.69 -20.06
C LEU A 41 -2.26 7.59 -20.19
N GLY A 42 -1.20 7.87 -20.94
CA GLY A 42 -0.11 6.93 -21.20
C GLY A 42 -0.45 5.90 -22.28
N GLY A 43 0.52 5.02 -22.57
CA GLY A 43 0.33 3.92 -23.51
C GLY A 43 0.09 4.35 -24.96
N LYS A 44 -0.43 3.41 -25.76
CA LYS A 44 -0.63 3.58 -27.20
C LYS A 44 -1.73 4.59 -27.55
N ASN A 45 -2.77 4.69 -26.72
CA ASN A 45 -3.93 5.57 -26.96
C ASN A 45 -3.89 6.84 -26.10
N ASN A 46 -2.69 7.24 -25.66
CA ASN A 46 -2.49 8.42 -24.83
C ASN A 46 -3.13 9.68 -25.46
N GLN A 47 -3.85 10.44 -24.64
CA GLN A 47 -4.47 11.71 -25.04
C GLN A 47 -3.83 12.92 -24.37
N PHE A 48 -2.83 12.74 -23.50
CA PHE A 48 -2.23 13.81 -22.70
C PHE A 48 -0.84 14.21 -23.18
N THR A 49 -0.51 15.50 -23.10
CA THR A 49 0.87 15.96 -23.20
C THR A 49 1.55 15.80 -21.85
N PHE A 50 2.65 15.03 -21.79
CA PHE A 50 3.46 14.92 -20.59
C PHE A 50 4.37 16.14 -20.45
N ILE A 51 4.34 16.78 -19.28
CA ILE A 51 5.18 17.92 -18.92
C ILE A 51 6.17 17.45 -17.84
N ASN A 52 7.44 17.82 -17.99
CA ASN A 52 8.54 17.44 -17.09
C ASN A 52 8.81 15.93 -16.96
N ASP A 53 8.19 15.09 -17.80
CA ASP A 53 8.47 13.65 -17.83
C ASP A 53 8.72 13.14 -19.26
N PRO A 54 9.96 13.27 -19.75
CA PRO A 54 10.30 12.85 -21.11
C PRO A 54 10.28 11.32 -21.30
N ILE A 55 10.41 10.55 -20.20
CA ILE A 55 10.49 9.08 -20.25
C ILE A 55 9.12 8.41 -20.09
N LYS A 56 8.19 9.05 -19.36
CA LYS A 56 6.83 8.57 -19.06
C LYS A 56 6.85 7.29 -18.22
N PHE A 57 5.69 6.87 -17.73
CA PHE A 57 5.56 5.61 -17.02
C PHE A 57 5.34 4.42 -17.96
N SER A 58 5.66 3.22 -17.48
CA SER A 58 5.33 1.98 -18.17
C SER A 58 5.06 0.82 -17.21
N TYR A 59 4.10 -0.03 -17.55
CA TYR A 59 3.69 -1.20 -16.74
C TYR A 59 3.34 -0.85 -15.29
N GLN A 60 2.81 0.35 -15.10
CA GLN A 60 2.57 0.98 -13.82
C GLN A 60 1.60 0.21 -12.92
N HIS A 61 1.70 0.46 -11.63
CA HIS A 61 0.77 -0.01 -10.61
C HIS A 61 0.25 1.17 -9.78
N ALA A 62 -0.90 0.94 -9.13
CA ALA A 62 -1.36 1.73 -7.99
C ALA A 62 -1.52 3.24 -8.25
N ILE A 63 -2.32 3.60 -9.26
CA ILE A 63 -2.80 4.98 -9.37
C ILE A 63 -3.66 5.32 -8.15
N ARG A 64 -3.30 6.39 -7.43
CA ARG A 64 -3.98 6.83 -6.21
C ARG A 64 -4.12 8.34 -6.22
N ARG A 65 -5.29 8.82 -5.78
CA ARG A 65 -5.50 10.24 -5.52
C ARG A 65 -4.81 10.65 -4.24
N THR A 66 -4.38 11.90 -4.18
CA THR A 66 -3.92 12.52 -2.95
C THR A 66 -5.01 13.43 -2.36
N ALA A 67 -4.81 13.97 -1.15
CA ALA A 67 -5.71 15.02 -0.66
C ALA A 67 -5.57 16.34 -1.44
N ALA A 68 -4.48 16.53 -2.20
CA ALA A 68 -4.13 17.77 -2.88
C ALA A 68 -4.69 17.88 -4.31
N GLY A 69 -5.49 16.91 -4.79
CA GLY A 69 -6.00 16.92 -6.16
C GLY A 69 -5.01 16.37 -7.20
N THR A 70 -3.97 15.66 -6.77
CA THR A 70 -2.92 15.07 -7.62
C THR A 70 -2.97 13.55 -7.54
N TYR A 71 -2.15 12.88 -8.34
CA TYR A 71 -2.17 11.43 -8.44
C TYR A 71 -0.78 10.81 -8.26
N THR A 72 -0.62 9.91 -7.29
CA THR A 72 0.57 9.08 -7.17
C THR A 72 0.46 7.82 -8.00
N LEU A 73 1.59 7.34 -8.50
CA LEU A 73 1.67 6.13 -9.31
C LEU A 73 3.01 5.42 -9.05
N PHE A 74 2.99 4.10 -8.99
CA PHE A 74 4.23 3.31 -9.04
C PHE A 74 4.56 3.01 -10.50
N ASP A 75 5.61 3.62 -11.01
CA ASP A 75 6.11 3.37 -12.35
C ASP A 75 7.15 2.25 -12.30
N ASN A 76 6.75 1.06 -12.73
CA ASN A 76 7.63 -0.10 -12.80
C ASN A 76 8.77 0.10 -13.80
N GLY A 77 8.55 0.89 -14.86
CA GLY A 77 9.62 1.27 -15.79
C GLY A 77 10.07 0.14 -16.71
N ASN A 78 9.17 -0.79 -17.06
CA ASN A 78 9.51 -1.94 -17.90
C ASN A 78 9.99 -1.55 -19.31
N PHE A 79 9.75 -0.32 -19.76
CA PHE A 79 10.31 0.23 -21.00
C PHE A 79 11.48 1.20 -20.80
N HIS A 80 11.88 1.51 -19.56
CA HIS A 80 13.05 2.36 -19.31
C HIS A 80 14.35 1.70 -19.78
N VAL A 81 15.30 2.54 -20.18
CA VAL A 81 16.68 2.16 -20.54
C VAL A 81 17.62 3.19 -19.91
N PRO A 82 18.45 2.82 -18.90
CA PRO A 82 18.48 1.54 -18.20
C PRO A 82 17.19 1.26 -17.40
N LYS A 83 17.01 0.03 -16.90
CA LYS A 83 15.84 -0.34 -16.11
C LYS A 83 15.90 0.28 -14.71
N PHE A 84 14.81 0.92 -14.30
CA PHE A 84 14.58 1.39 -12.95
C PHE A 84 13.09 1.57 -12.72
N SER A 85 12.67 1.46 -11.46
CA SER A 85 11.32 1.80 -11.01
C SER A 85 11.36 3.08 -10.18
N ARG A 86 10.25 3.80 -10.14
CA ARG A 86 10.13 5.06 -9.40
C ARG A 86 8.72 5.26 -8.85
N ALA A 87 8.63 5.97 -7.75
CA ALA A 87 7.38 6.58 -7.31
C ALA A 87 7.26 7.93 -8.02
N VAL A 88 6.08 8.25 -8.55
CA VAL A 88 5.82 9.53 -9.21
C VAL A 88 4.52 10.14 -8.71
N GLU A 89 4.43 11.45 -8.79
CA GLU A 89 3.20 12.20 -8.58
C GLU A 89 2.94 13.12 -9.77
N TYR A 90 1.73 13.03 -10.32
CA TYR A 90 1.29 13.82 -11.45
C TYR A 90 0.18 14.79 -11.08
N ARG A 91 0.24 15.97 -11.68
CA ARG A 91 -0.92 16.88 -11.80
C ARG A 91 -1.56 16.67 -13.17
N ILE A 92 -2.81 16.23 -13.16
CA ILE A 92 -3.60 16.01 -14.39
C ILE A 92 -4.52 17.22 -14.59
N ASN A 93 -4.45 17.83 -15.77
CA ASN A 93 -5.38 18.87 -16.21
C ASN A 93 -6.21 18.32 -17.37
N GLU A 94 -7.47 18.00 -17.08
CA GLU A 94 -8.40 17.42 -18.06
C GLU A 94 -8.89 18.43 -19.09
N ALA A 95 -8.92 19.73 -18.77
CA ALA A 95 -9.34 20.76 -19.71
C ALA A 95 -8.28 21.01 -20.80
N ASN A 96 -7.00 21.01 -20.40
CA ASN A 96 -5.88 21.24 -21.30
C ASN A 96 -5.23 19.94 -21.80
N MET A 97 -5.68 18.78 -21.32
CA MET A 97 -5.12 17.46 -21.61
C MET A 97 -3.60 17.41 -21.36
N THR A 98 -3.16 17.87 -20.18
CA THR A 98 -1.76 17.81 -19.75
C THR A 98 -1.57 16.95 -18.51
N CYS A 99 -0.46 16.21 -18.45
CA CYS A 99 -0.03 15.44 -17.30
C CYS A 99 1.37 15.92 -16.89
N GLU A 100 1.44 16.70 -15.82
CA GLU A 100 2.69 17.29 -15.33
C GLU A 100 3.29 16.43 -14.22
N LEU A 101 4.52 15.97 -14.38
CA LEU A 101 5.29 15.36 -13.29
C LEU A 101 5.72 16.46 -12.31
N ILE A 102 5.17 16.40 -11.11
CA ILE A 102 5.42 17.40 -10.06
C ILE A 102 6.33 16.88 -8.95
N TRP A 103 6.50 15.56 -8.86
CA TRP A 103 7.40 14.92 -7.92
C TRP A 103 7.77 13.52 -8.40
N GLU A 104 9.00 13.09 -8.13
CA GLU A 104 9.41 11.70 -8.26
C GLU A 104 10.36 11.31 -7.14
N PHE A 105 10.40 10.01 -6.85
CA PHE A 105 11.43 9.40 -6.03
C PHE A 105 12.01 8.17 -6.72
N ARG A 106 13.33 8.19 -6.86
CA ARG A 106 14.16 7.08 -7.32
C ARG A 106 15.09 6.74 -6.17
N ARG A 107 15.11 5.47 -5.77
CA ARG A 107 16.07 5.02 -4.78
C ARG A 107 17.49 5.09 -5.34
N ASP A 108 18.43 5.47 -4.50
CA ASP A 108 19.85 5.18 -4.67
C ASP A 108 20.32 4.18 -3.58
N PRO A 109 20.89 3.01 -3.93
CA PRO A 109 21.07 2.47 -5.27
C PRO A 109 19.74 2.15 -5.97
N ILE A 110 19.74 2.23 -7.30
CA ILE A 110 18.55 2.02 -8.14
C ILE A 110 17.89 0.66 -7.86
N ILE A 111 16.57 0.67 -7.67
CA ILE A 111 15.72 -0.53 -7.71
C ILE A 111 15.00 -0.61 -9.04
N TYR A 112 14.92 -1.81 -9.58
CA TYR A 112 13.98 -2.17 -10.62
C TYR A 112 13.08 -3.31 -10.15
N SER A 113 11.78 -3.15 -10.37
CA SER A 113 10.74 -4.10 -10.06
C SER A 113 9.80 -4.22 -11.25
N PHE A 114 9.82 -5.37 -11.94
CA PHE A 114 9.09 -5.54 -13.20
C PHE A 114 7.57 -5.72 -13.03
N ALA A 115 7.10 -5.93 -11.80
CA ALA A 115 5.71 -6.18 -11.46
C ALA A 115 5.40 -5.81 -10.00
N MET A 116 4.11 -5.65 -9.71
CA MET A 116 3.60 -5.28 -8.39
C MET A 116 4.08 -3.89 -7.96
N GLY A 117 3.88 -3.55 -6.68
CA GLY A 117 4.28 -2.26 -6.12
C GLY A 117 3.10 -1.34 -5.86
N TYR A 118 3.36 -0.32 -5.05
CA TYR A 118 2.33 0.59 -4.55
C TYR A 118 2.96 1.89 -4.06
N VAL A 119 2.29 3.01 -4.31
CA VAL A 119 2.69 4.33 -3.82
C VAL A 119 1.47 5.04 -3.26
N GLU A 120 1.64 5.65 -2.10
CA GLU A 120 0.60 6.45 -1.46
C GLU A 120 1.19 7.60 -0.66
N ARG A 121 0.57 8.78 -0.77
CA ARG A 121 0.88 9.94 0.06
C ARG A 121 0.27 9.75 1.44
N LEU A 122 1.09 9.79 2.47
CA LEU A 122 0.67 9.60 3.87
C LEU A 122 0.16 10.92 4.49
N PRO A 123 -0.67 10.86 5.56
CA PRO A 123 -1.20 12.06 6.23
C PRO A 123 -0.15 13.02 6.79
N ASN A 124 1.05 12.52 7.11
CA ASN A 124 2.18 13.34 7.59
C ASN A 124 2.96 14.03 6.46
N GLY A 125 2.53 13.87 5.20
CA GLY A 125 3.20 14.43 4.02
C GLY A 125 4.28 13.53 3.41
N ASN A 126 4.70 12.46 4.11
CA ASN A 126 5.65 11.48 3.56
C ASN A 126 4.99 10.63 2.46
N THR A 127 5.82 9.95 1.67
CA THR A 127 5.36 8.99 0.67
C THR A 127 5.72 7.57 1.10
N SER A 128 4.71 6.72 1.13
CA SER A 128 4.84 5.28 1.29
C SER A 128 5.14 4.64 -0.06
N VAL A 129 6.24 3.89 -0.18
CA VAL A 129 6.66 3.21 -1.42
C VAL A 129 6.87 1.72 -1.15
N SER A 130 5.98 0.90 -1.70
CA SER A 130 6.13 -0.56 -1.75
C SER A 130 6.75 -0.94 -3.08
N TRP A 131 7.90 -1.61 -3.05
CA TRP A 131 8.70 -1.86 -4.26
C TRP A 131 8.27 -3.08 -5.07
N GLY A 132 7.28 -3.84 -4.62
CA GLY A 132 6.73 -4.97 -5.39
C GLY A 132 7.70 -6.14 -5.46
N PHE A 133 7.92 -6.66 -6.67
CA PHE A 133 8.87 -7.75 -6.93
C PHE A 133 10.34 -7.26 -6.85
N SER A 134 10.80 -6.95 -5.64
CA SER A 134 12.18 -6.55 -5.36
C SER A 134 12.59 -6.97 -3.95
N ASN A 135 13.90 -7.03 -3.67
CA ASN A 135 14.42 -7.41 -2.35
C ASN A 135 14.10 -6.36 -1.27
N THR A 136 14.24 -5.07 -1.60
CA THR A 136 13.71 -4.02 -0.71
C THR A 136 12.20 -4.11 -0.76
N THR A 137 11.56 -4.25 0.40
CA THR A 137 10.10 -4.40 0.43
C THR A 137 9.43 -3.02 0.44
N TYR A 138 9.96 -2.11 1.25
CA TYR A 138 9.28 -0.86 1.59
C TYR A 138 10.26 0.27 1.88
N THR A 139 9.92 1.49 1.45
CA THR A 139 10.58 2.73 1.85
C THR A 139 9.51 3.78 2.17
N GLU A 140 9.62 4.46 3.31
CA GLU A 140 8.93 5.72 3.57
C GLU A 140 9.89 6.88 3.28
N VAL A 141 9.43 7.83 2.49
CA VAL A 141 10.24 8.92 1.95
C VAL A 141 9.67 10.25 2.43
N THR A 142 10.52 11.14 2.92
CA THR A 142 10.12 12.49 3.31
C THR A 142 9.73 13.31 2.08
N GLN A 143 9.08 14.46 2.29
CA GLN A 143 8.77 15.39 1.19
C GLN A 143 10.04 15.90 0.47
N ALA A 144 11.18 15.94 1.18
CA ALA A 144 12.48 16.31 0.62
C ALA A 144 13.15 15.18 -0.20
N GLY A 145 12.58 13.98 -0.22
CA GLY A 145 13.14 12.82 -0.93
C GLY A 145 14.11 11.98 -0.10
N GLU A 146 14.16 12.18 1.22
CA GLU A 146 15.04 11.42 2.12
C GLU A 146 14.33 10.17 2.65
N THR A 147 15.06 9.07 2.85
CA THR A 147 14.51 7.86 3.47
C THR A 147 14.27 8.08 4.97
N ALA A 148 13.01 8.05 5.40
CA ALA A 148 12.63 8.10 6.81
C ALA A 148 12.64 6.70 7.46
N TYR A 149 12.22 5.68 6.71
CA TYR A 149 12.15 4.30 7.17
C TYR A 149 12.25 3.34 5.99
N GLU A 150 12.87 2.18 6.20
CA GLU A 150 13.02 1.15 5.18
C GLU A 150 13.12 -0.23 5.81
N PHE A 151 12.51 -1.23 5.16
CA PHE A 151 12.72 -2.62 5.54
C PHE A 151 12.60 -3.58 4.34
N SER A 152 13.11 -4.79 4.59
CA SER A 152 13.02 -5.94 3.70
C SER A 152 12.52 -7.15 4.48
N LEU A 153 11.65 -7.96 3.89
CA LEU A 153 11.13 -9.19 4.50
C LEU A 153 12.14 -10.36 4.52
N GLY A 154 13.34 -10.14 3.98
CA GLY A 154 14.40 -11.14 3.87
C GLY A 154 14.42 -11.85 2.52
N ASN A 155 15.31 -12.84 2.39
CA ASN A 155 15.59 -13.46 1.09
C ASN A 155 14.36 -14.14 0.49
N LEU A 156 14.18 -13.96 -0.83
CA LEU A 156 13.10 -14.53 -1.64
C LEU A 156 11.67 -14.14 -1.18
N SER A 157 11.54 -13.16 -0.30
CA SER A 157 10.26 -12.63 0.15
C SER A 157 10.01 -11.28 -0.50
N TYR A 158 9.06 -11.23 -1.42
CA TYR A 158 8.55 -9.99 -2.01
C TYR A 158 7.11 -9.77 -1.54
N SER A 159 6.71 -8.50 -1.49
CA SER A 159 5.32 -8.15 -1.21
C SER A 159 4.65 -7.67 -2.48
N TYR A 160 3.40 -8.08 -2.71
CA TYR A 160 2.58 -7.49 -3.76
C TYR A 160 2.36 -5.99 -3.49
N ARG A 161 2.05 -5.66 -2.23
CA ARG A 161 1.77 -4.31 -1.75
C ARG A 161 1.97 -4.23 -0.23
N VAL A 162 2.54 -3.12 0.21
CA VAL A 162 2.52 -2.70 1.62
C VAL A 162 1.67 -1.43 1.73
N VAL A 163 0.79 -1.39 2.73
CA VAL A 163 -0.01 -0.22 3.10
C VAL A 163 0.32 0.13 4.55
N LYS A 164 0.42 1.42 4.84
CA LYS A 164 0.66 1.92 6.20
C LYS A 164 -0.62 2.55 6.71
N GLU A 165 -1.21 1.93 7.72
CA GLU A 165 -2.47 2.37 8.32
C GLU A 165 -2.30 2.65 9.80
N ASN A 166 -3.18 3.50 10.33
CA ASN A 166 -3.30 3.66 11.76
C ASN A 166 -3.93 2.40 12.36
N TRP A 167 -3.20 1.76 13.27
CA TRP A 167 -3.73 0.65 14.03
C TRP A 167 -4.59 1.20 15.18
N PHE A 168 -5.91 1.10 15.07
CA PHE A 168 -6.84 1.36 16.17
C PHE A 168 -7.23 0.04 16.83
N VAL A 169 -6.59 -0.33 17.95
CA VAL A 169 -7.20 -1.31 18.87
C VAL A 169 -8.20 -0.51 19.70
N LYS A 170 -9.50 -0.75 19.54
CA LYS A 170 -10.41 -0.47 20.64
C LYS A 170 -10.01 -1.45 21.73
N PRO A 171 -9.45 -1.02 22.88
CA PRO A 171 -9.17 -1.97 23.95
C PRO A 171 -10.48 -2.69 24.21
N LEU A 172 -10.48 -4.02 24.02
CA LEU A 172 -11.55 -4.83 24.53
C LEU A 172 -11.64 -4.44 26.01
N ASN A 173 -12.84 -4.11 26.47
CA ASN A 173 -13.10 -4.16 27.91
C ASN A 173 -12.92 -5.63 28.28
N ILE A 174 -11.66 -6.03 28.49
CA ILE A 174 -11.35 -7.27 29.16
C ILE A 174 -11.89 -6.98 30.55
N ASN A 175 -13.12 -7.45 30.81
CA ASN A 175 -13.52 -7.70 32.19
C ASN A 175 -12.34 -8.48 32.75
N GLN A 176 -11.60 -7.89 33.70
CA GLN A 176 -10.60 -8.63 34.44
C GLN A 176 -11.35 -9.81 35.07
N GLN A 177 -11.38 -10.94 34.38
CA GLN A 177 -11.88 -12.18 34.94
C GLN A 177 -10.75 -12.66 35.82
N SER A 178 -10.83 -12.30 37.10
CA SER A 178 -10.13 -13.00 38.15
C SER A 178 -10.57 -14.46 38.12
N ALA A 179 -9.63 -15.39 38.34
CA ALA A 179 -10.00 -16.79 38.54
C ALA A 179 -11.01 -16.88 39.69
N GLU A 180 -12.21 -17.40 39.42
CA GLU A 180 -13.25 -17.58 40.44
C GLU A 180 -13.01 -18.84 41.28
N GLU A 181 -12.30 -19.82 40.70
CA GLU A 181 -11.95 -21.08 41.34
C GLU A 181 -10.44 -21.31 41.29
N PHE A 182 -9.85 -21.50 42.47
CA PHE A 182 -8.47 -21.93 42.65
C PHE A 182 -8.42 -23.02 43.71
N GLU A 183 -7.56 -24.01 43.50
CA GLU A 183 -7.35 -25.09 44.46
C GLU A 183 -5.86 -25.26 44.74
N LEU A 184 -5.51 -25.30 46.02
CA LEU A 184 -4.17 -25.64 46.47
C LEU A 184 -4.06 -27.15 46.56
N THR A 185 -3.39 -27.76 45.59
CA THR A 185 -3.41 -29.23 45.45
C THR A 185 -2.35 -29.94 46.30
N TYR A 186 -1.32 -29.24 46.77
CA TYR A 186 -0.26 -29.86 47.59
C TYR A 186 0.36 -28.87 48.58
N ASN A 187 0.26 -29.19 49.87
CA ASN A 187 1.04 -28.57 50.94
C ASN A 187 1.39 -29.58 52.05
N TYR A 188 1.76 -30.83 51.70
CA TYR A 188 2.32 -31.77 52.67
C TYR A 188 3.04 -32.98 52.02
N PRO A 189 4.06 -33.60 52.66
CA PRO A 189 4.82 -33.14 53.81
C PRO A 189 6.04 -32.34 53.36
N ASN A 190 6.26 -31.17 53.96
CA ASN A 190 7.54 -30.48 53.77
C ASN A 190 8.63 -31.28 54.51
N PRO A 191 9.75 -31.62 53.85
CA PRO A 191 10.92 -30.78 54.06
C PRO A 191 11.67 -30.49 52.75
N PHE A 192 11.77 -29.20 52.43
CA PHE A 192 12.58 -28.58 51.38
C PHE A 192 12.23 -28.95 49.93
N ASN A 193 11.21 -28.29 49.40
CA ASN A 193 11.34 -27.66 48.08
C ASN A 193 10.42 -26.44 48.00
N GLY A 194 10.99 -25.24 47.80
CA GLY A 194 10.34 -23.94 47.98
C GLY A 194 9.33 -23.55 46.91
N THR A 195 8.52 -24.49 46.41
CA THR A 195 7.57 -24.23 45.32
C THR A 195 6.18 -24.72 45.67
N THR A 196 5.20 -23.85 45.49
CA THR A 196 3.76 -24.13 45.60
C THR A 196 3.15 -24.09 44.21
N ILE A 197 2.31 -25.07 43.87
CA ILE A 197 1.59 -25.11 42.59
C ILE A 197 0.13 -24.71 42.85
N ILE A 198 -0.33 -23.67 42.15
CA ILE A 198 -1.72 -23.22 42.16
C ILE A 198 -2.32 -23.59 40.80
N ASN A 199 -3.37 -24.40 40.81
CA ASN A 199 -4.18 -24.63 39.63
C ASN A 199 -5.36 -23.65 39.64
N PHE A 200 -5.59 -22.98 38.52
CA PHE A 200 -6.73 -22.09 38.33
C PHE A 200 -7.33 -22.34 36.94
N THR A 201 -8.64 -22.12 36.82
CA THR A 201 -9.35 -22.21 35.54
C THR A 201 -9.87 -20.83 35.14
N LEU A 202 -9.58 -20.38 33.93
CA LEU A 202 -10.18 -19.17 33.38
C LEU A 202 -11.56 -19.49 32.77
N PRO A 203 -12.58 -18.63 32.91
CA PRO A 203 -13.88 -18.86 32.31
C PRO A 203 -13.78 -18.88 30.77
N ARG A 204 -14.52 -19.79 30.13
CA ARG A 204 -14.40 -20.15 28.71
C ARG A 204 -14.96 -19.12 27.70
N ASN A 205 -15.03 -17.84 28.04
CA ASN A 205 -15.68 -16.83 27.20
C ASN A 205 -14.68 -15.86 26.56
N SER A 206 -13.86 -16.36 25.66
CA SER A 206 -13.26 -15.54 24.61
C SER A 206 -14.08 -15.68 23.32
N LYS A 207 -15.26 -15.04 23.28
CA LYS A 207 -15.94 -14.77 22.02
C LYS A 207 -15.48 -13.39 21.54
N CYS A 208 -14.62 -13.37 20.54
CA CYS A 208 -14.44 -12.19 19.71
C CYS A 208 -15.75 -12.01 18.94
N ILE A 209 -16.56 -11.03 19.32
CA ILE A 209 -17.70 -10.61 18.50
C ILE A 209 -17.11 -9.62 17.50
N ALA A 210 -17.01 -10.04 16.25
CA ALA A 210 -16.86 -9.11 15.15
C ALA A 210 -18.23 -8.43 14.98
N ASP A 211 -18.41 -7.26 15.57
CA ASP A 211 -19.58 -6.45 15.28
C ASP A 211 -19.48 -5.96 13.83
N GLY A 212 -20.50 -6.31 13.06
CA GLY A 212 -20.68 -5.92 11.67
C GLY A 212 -20.95 -4.42 11.53
N LEU A 213 -20.80 -3.97 10.27
CA LEU A 213 -21.17 -2.65 9.75
C LEU A 213 -22.57 -2.19 10.16
#